data_AF-G9NZ40-F1
#
_entry.id   AF-G9NZ40-F1
#
_cell.length_a   1.000
_cell.length_b   1.000
_cell.length_c   1.000
_cell.angle_alpha   90.00
_cell.angle_beta   90.00
_cell.angle_gamma   90.00
#
_symmetry.space_group_name_H-M   'P 1'
#
loop_
_entity.id
_entity.type
_entity.pdbx_description
1 polymer ?
#
loop_
_entity_poly.entity_id
_entity_poly.type
_entity_poly.pdbx_seq_one_letter_code
_entity_poly.pdbx_strand_id
1 'polypeptide(L)'
;MATIRKACRNCTASKRKCTVQVPQCNRCSKKGLQCVYDLEPLSASAVDIKKDSKAASSAFNDIEFGYCIMKTLASLPSSNPGICKHEETFILDTMRIAVQSVHDLFRKGKPALFIHPGLHIRGNHNHYAMLTKNQAGSVNHPCFKHLLEVDIKAVPILEALTAVQALLIHMTISLFSSDSMEQANAERFIDILSVWTETLLIEAKPKLPAALSPWQTWLFGESVRRTILMSHGVVLLFFSLKYGFCSNCLFMESLPLDRRLGL
;
A
#
# COMPACT_ATOMS: atom_id res chain seq x y z
N MET A 1 -3.55 16.70 17.72
CA MET A 1 -4.03 15.90 16.56
C MET A 1 -5.13 16.68 15.87
N ALA A 2 -4.89 17.13 14.64
CA ALA A 2 -5.89 17.87 13.87
C ALA A 2 -6.85 16.87 13.20
N THR A 3 -8.15 17.02 13.42
CA THR A 3 -9.15 16.10 12.88
C THR A 3 -9.57 16.57 11.49
N ILE A 4 -9.35 15.75 10.46
CA ILE A 4 -9.84 16.06 9.11
C ILE A 4 -11.37 15.84 9.08
N ARG A 5 -12.12 16.80 8.51
CA ARG A 5 -13.59 16.70 8.43
C ARG A 5 -14.01 15.61 7.45
N LYS A 6 -14.81 14.66 7.94
CA LYS A 6 -15.35 13.54 7.14
C LYS A 6 -16.59 13.90 6.30
N ALA A 7 -17.24 15.03 6.53
CA ALA A 7 -18.46 15.44 5.83
C ALA A 7 -18.18 16.57 4.82
N CYS A 8 -18.87 16.55 3.67
CA CYS A 8 -18.75 17.64 2.69
C CYS A 8 -19.30 18.96 3.27
N ARG A 9 -18.86 20.11 2.73
CA ARG A 9 -19.26 21.45 3.20
C ARG A 9 -20.77 21.60 3.38
N ASN A 10 -21.54 21.13 2.40
CA ASN A 10 -23.00 21.22 2.39
C ASN A 10 -23.69 20.35 3.47
N CYS A 11 -23.15 19.17 3.76
CA CYS A 11 -23.67 18.32 4.83
C CYS A 11 -23.27 18.86 6.21
N THR A 12 -22.06 19.40 6.34
CA THR A 12 -21.58 20.06 7.56
C THR A 12 -22.42 21.29 7.89
N ALA A 13 -22.58 22.22 6.95
CA ALA A 13 -23.37 23.44 7.13
C ALA A 13 -24.84 23.14 7.47
N SER A 14 -25.40 22.07 6.90
CA SER A 14 -26.77 21.66 7.17
C SER A 14 -26.94 20.71 8.36
N LYS A 15 -25.84 20.37 9.06
CA LYS A 15 -25.81 19.40 10.18
C LYS A 15 -26.47 18.06 9.82
N ARG A 16 -26.25 17.59 8.59
CA ARG A 16 -26.78 16.31 8.10
C ARG A 16 -25.68 15.27 7.95
N LYS A 17 -26.02 13.99 8.14
CA LYS A 17 -25.13 12.87 7.87
C LYS A 17 -24.72 12.88 6.40
N CYS A 18 -23.41 12.94 6.15
CA CYS A 18 -22.85 12.83 4.81
C CYS A 18 -22.60 11.35 4.49
N THR A 19 -23.25 10.83 3.44
CA THR A 19 -22.89 9.54 2.83
C THR A 19 -21.73 9.76 1.89
N VAL A 20 -20.52 9.79 2.44
CA VAL A 20 -19.27 10.12 1.72
C VAL A 20 -19.12 9.24 0.48
N GLN A 21 -19.13 9.86 -0.71
CA GLN A 21 -19.04 9.21 -2.01
C GLN A 21 -18.42 10.21 -3.01
N VAL A 22 -17.67 9.70 -3.99
CA VAL A 22 -17.11 10.49 -5.10
C VAL A 22 -17.88 10.20 -6.39
N PRO A 23 -18.13 11.20 -7.28
CA PRO A 23 -17.73 12.60 -7.17
C PRO A 23 -18.61 13.45 -6.24
N GLN A 24 -19.77 12.93 -5.79
CA GLN A 24 -20.70 13.64 -4.91
C GLN A 24 -21.35 12.68 -3.90
N CYS A 25 -21.68 13.18 -2.70
CA CYS A 25 -22.46 12.41 -1.73
C CYS A 25 -23.91 12.24 -2.20
N ASN A 26 -24.57 11.12 -1.84
CA ASN A 26 -25.97 10.82 -2.20
C ASN A 26 -26.93 11.99 -1.99
N ARG A 27 -26.81 12.72 -0.87
CA ARG A 27 -27.63 13.91 -0.60
C ARG A 27 -27.36 15.04 -1.60
N CYS A 28 -26.09 15.36 -1.85
CA CYS A 28 -25.73 16.45 -2.75
C CYS A 28 -26.11 16.11 -4.20
N SER A 29 -25.92 14.86 -4.62
CA SER A 29 -26.37 14.36 -5.92
C SER A 29 -27.88 14.50 -6.09
N LYS A 30 -28.68 14.01 -5.13
CA LYS A 30 -30.15 14.11 -5.18
C LYS A 30 -30.69 15.53 -5.14
N LYS A 31 -29.94 16.47 -4.53
CA LYS A 31 -30.34 17.87 -4.40
C LYS A 31 -29.68 18.80 -5.42
N GLY A 32 -28.85 18.27 -6.32
CA GLY A 32 -28.07 19.09 -7.26
C GLY A 32 -27.13 20.08 -6.56
N LEU A 33 -26.63 19.75 -5.37
CA LEU A 33 -25.72 20.62 -4.61
C LEU A 33 -24.27 20.35 -4.96
N GLN A 34 -23.46 21.40 -4.96
CA GLN A 34 -22.00 21.26 -5.11
C GLN A 34 -21.41 20.50 -3.92
N CYS A 35 -20.78 19.36 -4.17
CA CYS A 35 -20.23 18.48 -3.14
C CYS A 35 -18.72 18.63 -3.03
N VAL A 36 -18.26 19.50 -2.13
CA VAL A 36 -16.82 19.75 -1.89
C VAL A 36 -16.44 19.23 -0.51
N TYR A 37 -15.36 18.46 -0.45
CA TYR A 37 -14.75 17.95 0.79
C TYR A 37 -13.54 18.81 1.15
N ASP A 38 -13.46 19.23 2.41
CA ASP A 38 -12.28 19.93 2.94
C ASP A 38 -11.28 18.91 3.45
N LEU A 39 -10.16 18.76 2.74
CA LEU A 39 -9.05 17.87 3.12
C LEU A 39 -8.07 18.56 4.08
N GLU A 40 -8.35 19.81 4.47
CA GLU A 40 -7.53 20.55 5.42
C GLU A 40 -7.78 20.09 6.87
N PRO A 41 -6.72 19.85 7.66
CA PRO A 41 -6.83 19.44 9.05
C PRO A 41 -7.46 20.54 9.92
N LEU A 42 -8.49 20.20 10.71
CA LEU A 42 -9.07 21.15 11.66
C LEU A 42 -8.11 21.44 12.81
N SER A 43 -7.69 22.69 12.94
CA SER A 43 -7.13 23.21 14.19
C SER A 43 -8.22 23.12 15.27
N ALA A 44 -8.03 22.22 16.23
CA ALA A 44 -8.96 22.02 17.33
C ALA A 44 -8.89 23.21 18.31
N SER A 45 -9.93 24.06 18.32
CA SER A 45 -10.28 24.81 19.52
C SER A 45 -10.99 23.86 20.47
N ALA A 46 -10.48 23.75 21.69
CA ALA A 46 -10.97 22.82 22.72
C ALA A 46 -12.42 23.13 23.10
N VAL A 47 -13.33 22.16 22.89
CA VAL A 47 -14.61 22.11 23.61
C VAL A 47 -14.94 20.66 23.97
N ASP A 48 -14.92 20.46 25.29
CA ASP A 48 -15.44 19.42 26.18
C ASP A 48 -15.95 18.07 25.68
N ILE A 49 -15.28 17.05 26.20
CA ILE A 49 -15.64 15.64 26.24
C ILE A 49 -16.65 15.42 27.38
N LYS A 50 -17.88 14.97 27.08
CA LYS A 50 -18.65 14.05 27.95
C LYS A 50 -19.61 13.17 27.14
N LYS A 51 -19.56 11.86 27.46
CA LYS A 51 -20.62 10.82 27.34
C LYS A 51 -21.06 10.47 25.89
N ASP A 52 -21.27 9.22 25.46
CA ASP A 52 -21.59 7.96 26.14
C ASP A 52 -21.15 6.75 25.30
N SER A 53 -20.92 5.65 26.00
CA SER A 53 -20.62 4.31 25.49
C SER A 53 -21.87 3.60 24.96
N LYS A 54 -21.62 2.62 24.07
CA LYS A 54 -22.49 1.49 23.63
C LYS A 54 -23.62 1.81 22.63
N ALA A 55 -23.47 1.29 21.42
CA ALA A 55 -24.46 0.41 20.77
C ALA A 55 -23.99 -0.01 19.37
N ALA A 56 -24.45 -1.20 18.95
CA ALA A 56 -24.45 -1.72 17.58
C ALA A 56 -23.16 -2.36 17.07
N SER A 57 -22.75 -3.43 17.75
CA SER A 57 -22.57 -4.71 17.06
C SER A 57 -23.90 -5.14 16.42
N SER A 58 -23.90 -5.25 15.08
CA SER A 58 -24.78 -6.05 14.21
C SER A 58 -25.32 -5.26 13.01
N ALA A 59 -24.62 -5.36 11.89
CA ALA A 59 -25.13 -5.30 10.51
C ALA A 59 -23.93 -5.13 9.57
N PHE A 60 -24.04 -5.69 8.36
CA PHE A 60 -23.02 -5.81 7.33
C PHE A 60 -22.12 -7.04 7.44
N ASN A 61 -22.75 -8.20 7.63
CA ASN A 61 -22.36 -9.35 6.82
C ASN A 61 -22.75 -9.05 5.36
N ASP A 62 -21.93 -9.49 4.43
CA ASP A 62 -22.19 -9.56 2.98
C ASP A 62 -22.15 -8.26 2.18
N ILE A 63 -20.97 -7.62 2.12
CA ILE A 63 -20.50 -7.03 0.86
C ILE A 63 -19.00 -7.32 0.71
N GLU A 64 -18.64 -8.03 -0.36
CA GLU A 64 -17.27 -8.35 -0.78
C GLU A 64 -16.55 -7.07 -1.25
N PHE A 65 -16.15 -6.23 -0.29
CA PHE A 65 -15.29 -5.09 -0.53
C PHE A 65 -13.83 -5.51 -0.37
N GLY A 66 -13.08 -5.38 -1.47
CA GLY A 66 -11.63 -5.18 -1.55
C GLY A 66 -10.78 -5.88 -0.48
N TYR A 67 -10.05 -6.91 -0.90
CA TYR A 67 -9.08 -7.64 -0.07
C TYR A 67 -8.18 -6.69 0.74
N CYS A 68 -8.44 -6.63 2.05
CA CYS A 68 -7.59 -5.98 3.03
C CYS A 68 -6.55 -7.02 3.48
N ILE A 69 -5.28 -6.81 3.12
CA ILE A 69 -4.16 -7.71 3.47
C ILE A 69 -4.17 -8.02 4.98
N MET A 70 -4.41 -7.00 5.82
CA MET A 70 -4.49 -7.17 7.28
C MET A 70 -5.63 -8.10 7.74
N LYS A 71 -6.79 -8.09 7.06
CA LYS A 71 -7.92 -8.98 7.40
C LYS A 71 -7.63 -10.43 7.02
N THR A 72 -6.96 -10.66 5.89
CA THR A 72 -6.56 -12.01 5.44
C THR A 72 -5.50 -12.62 6.34
N LEU A 73 -4.64 -11.79 6.92
CA LEU A 73 -3.57 -12.21 7.82
C LEU A 73 -4.06 -12.43 9.26
N ALA A 74 -5.02 -11.64 9.73
CA ALA A 74 -5.63 -11.80 11.05
C ALA A 74 -6.48 -13.08 11.22
N SER A 75 -6.83 -13.77 10.13
CA SER A 75 -7.55 -15.05 10.18
C SER A 75 -6.64 -16.29 10.34
N LEU A 76 -5.31 -16.14 10.38
CA LEU A 76 -4.41 -17.24 10.70
C LEU A 76 -4.25 -17.37 12.24
N PRO A 77 -4.27 -18.59 12.80
CA PRO A 77 -4.20 -18.78 14.24
C PRO A 77 -2.83 -18.35 14.77
N SER A 78 -2.79 -17.25 15.55
CA SER A 78 -1.61 -16.87 16.31
C SER A 78 -1.54 -17.70 17.59
N SER A 79 -0.47 -18.46 17.78
CA SER A 79 -0.19 -19.13 19.05
C SER A 79 0.34 -18.11 20.08
N ASN A 80 -0.34 -18.07 21.23
CA ASN A 80 -0.02 -17.41 22.50
C ASN A 80 -0.50 -15.96 22.74
N PRO A 81 -1.52 -15.77 23.61
CA PRO A 81 -1.96 -14.49 24.10
C PRO A 81 -1.25 -14.16 25.42
N GLY A 82 -0.28 -13.24 25.38
CA GLY A 82 0.32 -12.74 26.61
C GLY A 82 1.51 -11.84 26.37
N ILE A 83 1.43 -10.62 26.90
CA ILE A 83 2.45 -9.55 26.99
C ILE A 83 2.25 -8.43 25.95
N CYS A 84 2.22 -7.21 26.47
CA CYS A 84 2.13 -5.92 25.79
C CYS A 84 3.42 -5.62 24.97
N LYS A 85 3.68 -6.47 23.97
CA LYS A 85 4.66 -6.37 22.86
C LYS A 85 3.95 -6.48 21.50
N HIS A 86 2.62 -6.34 21.52
CA HIS A 86 1.72 -6.93 20.52
C HIS A 86 1.71 -6.18 19.17
N GLU A 87 2.14 -4.92 19.09
CA GLU A 87 2.10 -4.13 17.84
C GLU A 87 3.36 -4.32 16.98
N GLU A 88 4.57 -4.25 17.56
CA GLU A 88 5.83 -4.51 16.83
C GLU A 88 5.90 -5.95 16.32
N THR A 89 5.53 -6.94 17.14
CA THR A 89 5.47 -8.34 16.70
C THR A 89 4.40 -8.54 15.64
N PHE A 90 3.25 -7.89 15.76
CA PHE A 90 2.17 -7.98 14.78
C PHE A 90 2.57 -7.40 13.42
N ILE A 91 3.25 -6.26 13.36
CA ILE A 91 3.74 -5.68 12.11
C ILE A 91 4.77 -6.61 11.46
N LEU A 92 5.73 -7.10 12.23
CA LEU A 92 6.77 -8.02 11.72
C LEU A 92 6.19 -9.35 11.26
N ASP A 93 5.24 -9.93 12.00
CA ASP A 93 4.56 -11.17 11.62
C ASP A 93 3.68 -10.97 10.39
N THR A 94 2.95 -9.86 10.32
CA THR A 94 2.18 -9.46 9.13
C THR A 94 3.10 -9.35 7.91
N MET A 95 4.23 -8.64 8.03
CA MET A 95 5.18 -8.47 6.94
C MET A 95 5.86 -9.78 6.56
N ARG A 96 6.16 -10.65 7.53
CA ARG A 96 6.69 -11.99 7.28
C ARG A 96 5.74 -12.81 6.44
N ILE A 97 4.45 -12.84 6.78
CA ILE A 97 3.46 -13.59 6.00
C ILE A 97 3.28 -12.94 4.62
N ALA A 98 3.27 -11.60 4.54
CA ALA A 98 3.20 -10.89 3.27
C ALA A 98 4.38 -11.27 2.35
N VAL A 99 5.61 -11.27 2.87
CA VAL A 99 6.81 -11.72 2.15
C VAL A 99 6.68 -13.17 1.71
N GLN A 100 6.35 -14.09 2.61
CA GLN A 100 6.16 -15.51 2.27
C GLN A 100 5.12 -15.71 1.16
N SER A 101 4.03 -14.94 1.19
CA SER A 101 3.02 -14.99 0.14
C SER A 101 3.55 -14.56 -1.23
N VAL A 102 4.53 -13.64 -1.29
CA VAL A 102 5.17 -13.24 -2.56
C VAL A 102 5.89 -14.43 -3.18
N HIS A 103 6.69 -15.18 -2.41
CA HIS A 103 7.37 -16.37 -2.92
C HIS A 103 6.37 -17.42 -3.43
N ASP A 104 5.32 -17.69 -2.66
CA ASP A 104 4.32 -18.71 -3.00
C ASP A 104 3.50 -18.33 -4.23
N LEU A 105 3.08 -17.07 -4.34
CA LEU A 105 2.34 -16.57 -5.48
C LEU A 105 3.22 -16.52 -6.73
N PHE A 106 4.48 -16.11 -6.58
CA PHE A 106 5.45 -16.10 -7.67
C PHE A 106 5.67 -17.50 -8.26
N ARG A 107 5.90 -18.52 -7.41
CA ARG A 107 6.03 -19.92 -7.85
C ARG A 107 4.77 -20.43 -8.56
N LYS A 108 3.60 -19.95 -8.15
CA LYS A 108 2.30 -20.30 -8.77
C LYS A 108 1.98 -19.47 -10.02
N GLY A 109 2.88 -18.59 -10.47
CA GLY A 109 2.65 -17.69 -11.60
C GLY A 109 1.53 -16.66 -11.35
N LYS A 110 1.22 -16.37 -10.08
CA LYS A 110 0.18 -15.43 -9.66
C LYS A 110 0.80 -14.09 -9.22
N PRO A 111 0.05 -12.97 -9.32
CA PRO A 111 0.50 -11.68 -8.83
C PRO A 111 0.73 -11.66 -7.34
N ALA A 112 1.79 -10.96 -6.93
CA ALA A 112 2.05 -10.64 -5.53
C ALA A 112 0.90 -9.80 -4.94
N LEU A 113 0.65 -9.92 -3.63
CA LEU A 113 -0.51 -9.28 -2.97
C LEU A 113 -0.56 -7.75 -3.09
N PHE A 114 0.60 -7.10 -3.21
CA PHE A 114 0.70 -5.66 -3.37
C PHE A 114 0.42 -5.19 -4.80
N ILE A 115 0.31 -6.11 -5.77
CA ILE A 115 -0.07 -5.82 -7.14
C ILE A 115 -1.58 -5.92 -7.26
N HIS A 116 -2.21 -4.80 -7.58
CA HIS A 116 -3.67 -4.75 -7.68
C HIS A 116 -4.15 -5.57 -8.90
N PRO A 117 -5.11 -6.51 -8.76
CA PRO A 117 -5.55 -7.37 -9.86
C PRO A 117 -6.12 -6.60 -11.08
N GLY A 118 -6.74 -5.45 -10.82
CA GLY A 118 -7.26 -4.55 -11.85
C GLY A 118 -6.21 -3.73 -12.61
N LEU A 119 -4.93 -3.77 -12.21
CA LEU A 119 -3.85 -2.99 -12.85
C LEU A 119 -3.47 -3.63 -14.20
N HIS A 120 -4.22 -3.30 -15.24
CA HIS A 120 -3.97 -3.76 -16.60
C HIS A 120 -3.13 -2.74 -17.36
N ILE A 121 -1.82 -2.97 -17.43
CA ILE A 121 -0.91 -2.15 -18.25
C ILE A 121 -0.66 -2.89 -19.55
N ARG A 122 -1.26 -2.40 -20.63
CA ARG A 122 -1.04 -2.90 -21.99
C ARG A 122 0.24 -2.26 -22.55
N GLY A 123 1.20 -3.07 -23.00
CA GLY A 123 2.39 -2.60 -23.72
C GLY A 123 3.69 -3.27 -23.28
N ASN A 124 4.79 -2.92 -23.96
CA ASN A 124 6.13 -3.47 -23.71
C ASN A 124 6.78 -2.98 -22.40
N HIS A 125 6.20 -1.96 -21.76
CA HIS A 125 6.74 -1.30 -20.56
C HIS A 125 6.19 -1.88 -19.24
N ASN A 126 5.71 -3.13 -19.27
CA ASN A 126 5.21 -3.82 -18.08
C ASN A 126 6.29 -4.76 -17.53
N HIS A 127 7.19 -4.19 -16.75
CA HIS A 127 8.35 -4.89 -16.15
C HIS A 127 7.93 -6.07 -15.28
N TYR A 128 6.79 -5.95 -14.60
CA TYR A 128 6.21 -7.02 -13.79
C TYR A 128 5.68 -8.20 -14.63
N ALA A 129 5.00 -7.93 -15.76
CA ALA A 129 4.52 -8.99 -16.64
C ALA A 129 5.67 -9.79 -17.28
N MET A 130 6.77 -9.10 -17.62
CA MET A 130 8.01 -9.73 -18.10
C MET A 130 8.60 -10.67 -17.04
N LEU A 131 8.67 -10.22 -15.79
CA LEU A 131 9.19 -11.01 -14.66
C LEU A 131 8.37 -12.28 -14.43
N THR A 132 7.04 -12.17 -14.42
CA THR A 132 6.14 -13.32 -14.17
C THR A 132 6.12 -14.32 -15.31
N LYS A 133 6.16 -13.87 -16.57
CA LYS A 133 6.21 -14.75 -17.74
C LYS A 133 7.44 -15.66 -17.73
N ASN A 134 8.58 -15.13 -17.31
CA ASN A 134 9.85 -15.86 -17.32
C ASN A 134 10.13 -16.60 -16.01
N GLN A 135 9.27 -16.47 -14.98
CA GLN A 135 9.53 -16.92 -13.60
C GLN A 135 10.94 -16.56 -13.11
N ALA A 136 11.39 -15.37 -13.50
CA ALA A 136 12.77 -14.91 -13.45
C ALA A 136 13.12 -14.19 -12.13
N GLY A 137 12.66 -14.70 -10.99
CA GLY A 137 12.79 -14.04 -9.70
C GLY A 137 14.16 -14.28 -9.06
N SER A 138 15.06 -13.31 -9.13
CA SER A 138 16.31 -13.22 -8.35
C SER A 138 17.09 -11.96 -8.76
N VAL A 139 17.86 -11.36 -7.85
CA VAL A 139 18.82 -10.27 -8.19
C VAL A 139 19.97 -10.75 -9.08
N ASN A 140 20.23 -12.06 -9.13
CA ASN A 140 21.25 -12.65 -9.99
C ASN A 140 20.76 -12.90 -11.43
N HIS A 141 19.46 -12.75 -11.69
CA HIS A 141 18.86 -13.05 -12.99
C HIS A 141 19.11 -11.93 -14.02
N PRO A 142 19.34 -12.23 -15.32
CA PRO A 142 19.55 -11.20 -16.35
C PRO A 142 18.43 -10.14 -16.45
N CYS A 143 17.17 -10.55 -16.25
CA CYS A 143 16.03 -9.62 -16.20
C CYS A 143 16.19 -8.53 -15.12
N PHE A 144 16.83 -8.85 -13.99
CA PHE A 144 17.10 -7.86 -12.95
C PHE A 144 18.11 -6.80 -13.45
N LYS A 145 19.16 -7.22 -14.16
CA LYS A 145 20.14 -6.28 -14.72
C LYS A 145 19.49 -5.32 -15.72
N HIS A 146 18.65 -5.84 -16.61
CA HIS A 146 17.91 -5.01 -17.55
C HIS A 146 16.94 -4.05 -16.85
N LEU A 147 16.30 -4.50 -15.76
CA LEU A 147 15.43 -3.64 -14.96
C LEU A 147 16.21 -2.44 -14.38
N LEU A 148 17.45 -2.63 -13.92
CA LEU A 148 18.27 -1.56 -13.36
C LEU A 148 18.67 -0.48 -14.38
N GLU A 149 18.52 -0.74 -15.69
CA GLU A 149 18.78 0.25 -16.76
C GLU A 149 17.66 1.28 -16.90
N VAL A 150 16.51 1.07 -16.23
CA VAL A 150 15.36 1.98 -16.28
C VAL A 150 15.68 3.29 -15.53
N ASP A 151 15.62 4.41 -16.25
CA ASP A 151 15.58 5.73 -15.61
C ASP A 151 14.17 5.99 -15.06
N ILE A 152 14.00 5.68 -13.77
CA ILE A 152 12.75 5.79 -13.04
C ILE A 152 12.16 7.21 -13.06
N LYS A 153 12.97 8.25 -13.30
CA LYS A 153 12.52 9.65 -13.39
C LYS A 153 12.10 10.04 -14.80
N ALA A 154 12.66 9.42 -15.83
CA ALA A 154 12.34 9.75 -17.22
C ALA A 154 11.12 8.98 -17.76
N VAL A 155 10.89 7.76 -17.29
CA VAL A 155 9.80 6.92 -17.81
C VAL A 155 8.41 7.40 -17.37
N PRO A 156 7.35 7.04 -18.13
CA PRO A 156 5.97 7.29 -17.72
C PRO A 156 5.66 6.71 -16.34
N ILE A 157 4.79 7.37 -15.57
CA ILE A 157 4.58 6.99 -14.16
C ILE A 157 3.99 5.58 -13.97
N LEU A 158 3.21 5.08 -14.93
CA LEU A 158 2.72 3.70 -14.91
C LEU A 158 3.86 2.71 -15.11
N GLU A 159 4.82 3.01 -16.00
CA GLU A 159 6.01 2.19 -16.19
C GLU A 159 6.86 2.19 -14.93
N ALA A 160 7.10 3.38 -14.35
CA ALA A 160 7.83 3.52 -13.09
C ALA A 160 7.21 2.65 -11.98
N LEU A 161 5.89 2.68 -11.81
CA LEU A 161 5.18 1.82 -10.87
C LEU A 161 5.48 0.33 -11.10
N THR A 162 5.40 -0.16 -12.35
CA THR A 162 5.70 -1.58 -12.63
C THR A 162 7.17 -1.92 -12.46
N ALA A 163 8.06 -0.97 -12.69
CA ALA A 163 9.50 -1.14 -12.47
C ALA A 163 9.79 -1.31 -10.98
N VAL A 164 9.21 -0.46 -10.11
CA VAL A 164 9.32 -0.61 -8.65
C VAL A 164 8.68 -1.92 -8.18
N GLN A 165 7.52 -2.31 -8.72
CA GLN A 165 6.88 -3.59 -8.37
C GLN A 165 7.75 -4.80 -8.75
N ALA A 166 8.34 -4.80 -9.95
CA ALA A 166 9.26 -5.85 -10.39
C ALA A 166 10.51 -5.89 -9.51
N LEU A 167 11.12 -4.73 -9.24
CA LEU A 167 12.28 -4.59 -8.36
C LEU A 167 11.97 -5.18 -6.99
N LEU A 168 10.83 -4.82 -6.42
CA LEU A 168 10.40 -5.30 -5.12
C LEU A 168 10.21 -6.82 -5.06
N ILE A 169 9.72 -7.46 -6.13
CA ILE A 169 9.63 -8.92 -6.19
C ILE A 169 11.03 -9.55 -6.20
N HIS A 170 11.94 -9.07 -7.05
CA HIS A 170 13.33 -9.56 -7.08
C HIS A 170 13.99 -9.43 -5.71
N MET A 171 13.85 -8.26 -5.09
CA MET A 171 14.41 -7.96 -3.77
C MET A 171 13.80 -8.85 -2.68
N THR A 172 12.48 -9.05 -2.70
CA THR A 172 11.81 -9.93 -1.72
C THR A 172 12.31 -11.37 -1.87
N ILE A 173 12.42 -11.88 -3.10
CA ILE A 173 12.87 -13.25 -3.35
C ILE A 173 14.31 -13.43 -2.86
N SER A 174 15.22 -12.50 -3.17
CA SER A 174 16.63 -12.65 -2.89
C SER A 174 17.03 -12.27 -1.46
N LEU A 175 16.44 -11.23 -0.84
CA LEU A 175 16.72 -10.85 0.55
C LEU A 175 16.30 -11.93 1.56
N PHE A 176 15.27 -12.71 1.22
CA PHE A 176 14.76 -13.81 2.05
C PHE A 176 15.05 -15.18 1.43
N SER A 177 16.07 -15.26 0.56
CA SER A 177 16.59 -16.52 0.04
C SER A 177 17.32 -17.30 1.14
N SER A 178 17.29 -18.63 1.05
CA SER A 178 18.11 -19.49 1.90
C SER A 178 19.59 -19.47 1.51
N ASP A 179 19.91 -18.98 0.31
CA ASP A 179 21.29 -18.80 -0.15
C ASP A 179 21.88 -17.50 0.40
N SER A 180 22.87 -17.64 1.30
CA SER A 180 23.61 -16.53 1.91
C SER A 180 24.30 -15.61 0.89
N MET A 181 24.76 -16.15 -0.25
CA MET A 181 25.44 -15.35 -1.28
C MET A 181 24.45 -14.51 -2.07
N GLU A 182 23.30 -15.09 -2.42
CA GLU A 182 22.19 -14.36 -3.03
C GLU A 182 21.67 -13.26 -2.11
N GLN A 183 21.47 -13.56 -0.82
CA GLN A 183 21.06 -12.58 0.17
C GLN A 183 22.07 -11.43 0.27
N ALA A 184 23.37 -11.73 0.41
CA ALA A 184 24.41 -10.70 0.50
C ALA A 184 24.51 -9.84 -0.78
N ASN A 185 24.23 -10.42 -1.96
CA ASN A 185 24.15 -9.65 -3.20
C ASN A 185 22.92 -8.74 -3.22
N ALA A 186 21.77 -9.23 -2.76
CA ALA A 186 20.53 -8.46 -2.71
C ALA A 186 20.64 -7.24 -1.80
N GLU A 187 21.36 -7.35 -0.68
CA GLU A 187 21.57 -6.24 0.25
C GLU A 187 22.17 -5.00 -0.42
N ARG A 188 23.03 -5.17 -1.43
CA ARG A 188 23.67 -4.07 -2.16
C ARG A 188 22.67 -3.21 -2.95
N PHE A 189 21.47 -3.71 -3.16
CA PHE A 189 20.42 -3.05 -3.94
C PHE A 189 19.30 -2.47 -3.07
N ILE A 190 19.42 -2.53 -1.73
CA ILE A 190 18.45 -1.94 -0.80
C ILE A 190 18.33 -0.43 -1.05
N ASP A 191 19.45 0.27 -1.22
CA ASP A 191 19.46 1.71 -1.47
C ASP A 191 18.74 2.06 -2.80
N ILE A 192 18.91 1.23 -3.83
CA ILE A 192 18.20 1.41 -5.10
C ILE A 192 16.68 1.27 -4.89
N LEU A 193 16.26 0.24 -4.15
CA LEU A 193 14.85 0.05 -3.81
C LEU A 193 14.29 1.27 -3.06
N SER A 194 15.03 1.81 -2.10
CA SER A 194 14.64 3.02 -1.35
C SER A 194 14.52 4.24 -2.26
N VAL A 195 15.52 4.52 -3.10
CA VAL A 195 15.53 5.66 -4.04
C VAL A 195 14.38 5.56 -5.05
N TRP A 196 14.12 4.37 -5.59
CA TRP A 196 13.03 4.15 -6.53
C TRP A 196 11.66 4.31 -5.86
N THR A 197 11.52 3.85 -4.63
CA THR A 197 10.29 3.99 -3.83
C THR A 197 10.01 5.47 -3.51
N GLU A 198 11.02 6.22 -3.10
CA GLU A 198 10.91 7.66 -2.84
C GLU A 198 10.59 8.44 -4.12
N THR A 199 11.25 8.10 -5.23
CA THR A 199 10.95 8.71 -6.52
C THR A 199 9.51 8.44 -6.93
N LEU A 200 9.02 7.21 -6.78
CA LEU A 200 7.62 6.88 -7.05
C LEU A 200 6.66 7.71 -6.18
N LEU A 201 6.97 7.87 -4.89
CA LEU A 201 6.16 8.69 -3.97
C LEU A 201 6.06 10.15 -4.43
N ILE A 202 7.19 10.74 -4.84
CA ILE A 202 7.28 12.14 -5.27
C ILE A 202 6.57 12.34 -6.62
N GLU A 203 6.80 11.44 -7.57
CA GLU A 203 6.41 11.60 -8.97
C GLU A 203 4.99 11.07 -9.28
N ALA A 204 4.40 10.26 -8.40
CA ALA A 204 3.09 9.62 -8.62
C ALA A 204 1.97 10.60 -8.98
N LYS A 205 1.88 11.71 -8.25
CA LYS A 205 0.82 12.71 -8.46
C LYS A 205 1.14 13.68 -9.60
N PRO A 206 2.35 14.28 -9.69
CA PRO A 206 2.67 15.22 -10.78
C PRO A 206 2.59 14.61 -12.18
N LYS A 207 2.99 13.34 -12.35
CA LYS A 207 3.02 12.67 -13.65
C LYS A 207 1.74 11.91 -14.01
N LEU A 208 0.69 12.02 -13.19
CA LEU A 208 -0.56 11.32 -13.46
C LEU A 208 -1.25 11.88 -14.71
N PRO A 209 -1.66 11.05 -15.68
CA PRO A 209 -2.40 11.54 -16.84
C PRO A 209 -3.71 12.21 -16.45
N ALA A 210 -3.97 13.42 -16.98
CA ALA A 210 -5.15 14.22 -16.63
C ALA A 210 -6.49 13.61 -17.10
N ALA A 211 -6.47 12.68 -18.07
CA ALA A 211 -7.66 12.11 -18.69
C ALA A 211 -8.15 10.79 -18.05
N LEU A 212 -7.67 10.44 -16.84
CA LEU A 212 -8.09 9.22 -16.16
C LEU A 212 -9.47 9.37 -15.52
N SER A 213 -10.27 8.31 -15.60
CA SER A 213 -11.52 8.23 -14.83
C SER A 213 -11.22 8.18 -13.32
N PRO A 214 -12.17 8.58 -12.44
CA PRO A 214 -11.99 8.51 -11.00
C PRO A 214 -11.55 7.12 -10.51
N TRP A 215 -12.10 6.06 -11.10
CA TRP A 215 -11.72 4.69 -10.76
C TRP A 215 -10.28 4.36 -11.16
N GLN A 216 -9.82 4.81 -12.33
CA GLN A 216 -8.43 4.61 -12.77
C GLN A 216 -7.44 5.38 -11.89
N THR A 217 -7.80 6.60 -11.50
CA THR A 217 -7.02 7.42 -10.54
C THR A 217 -6.91 6.73 -9.19
N TRP A 218 -8.03 6.22 -8.65
CA TRP A 218 -8.05 5.45 -7.41
C TRP A 218 -7.21 4.18 -7.52
N LEU A 219 -7.40 3.40 -8.58
CA LEU A 219 -6.68 2.16 -8.84
C LEU A 219 -5.17 2.40 -8.87
N PHE A 220 -4.74 3.46 -9.56
CA PHE A 220 -3.34 3.85 -9.62
C PHE A 220 -2.82 4.25 -8.23
N GLY A 221 -3.52 5.14 -7.53
CA GLY A 221 -3.14 5.59 -6.19
C GLY A 221 -3.03 4.44 -5.19
N GLU A 222 -3.98 3.50 -5.23
CA GLU A 222 -3.97 2.30 -4.39
C GLU A 222 -2.81 1.37 -4.75
N SER A 223 -2.48 1.24 -6.04
CA SER A 223 -1.32 0.44 -6.49
C SER A 223 0.01 1.05 -6.04
N VAL A 224 0.15 2.38 -6.13
CA VAL A 224 1.31 3.12 -5.60
C VAL A 224 1.43 2.90 -4.10
N ARG A 225 0.33 3.10 -3.36
CA ARG A 225 0.31 2.95 -1.91
C ARG A 225 0.68 1.54 -1.45
N ARG A 226 0.13 0.49 -2.07
CA ARG A 226 0.48 -0.92 -1.78
C ARG A 226 1.96 -1.19 -2.03
N THR A 227 2.51 -0.65 -3.12
CA THR A 227 3.90 -0.84 -3.52
C THR A 227 4.86 -0.16 -2.51
N ILE A 228 4.58 1.08 -2.13
CA ILE A 228 5.38 1.82 -1.13
C ILE A 228 5.33 1.11 0.22
N LEU A 229 4.14 0.74 0.68
CA LEU A 229 3.98 0.03 1.95
C LEU A 229 4.80 -1.27 1.99
N MET A 230 4.73 -2.06 0.91
CA MET A 230 5.46 -3.32 0.84
C MET A 230 6.97 -3.08 0.76
N SER A 231 7.42 -2.06 0.02
CA SER A 231 8.84 -1.69 -0.06
C SER A 231 9.44 -1.39 1.32
N HIS A 232 8.81 -0.50 2.07
CA HIS A 232 9.25 -0.19 3.44
C HIS A 232 9.09 -1.38 4.39
N GLY A 233 8.03 -2.18 4.23
CA GLY A 233 7.81 -3.39 5.01
C GLY A 233 8.89 -4.47 4.81
N VAL A 234 9.35 -4.67 3.57
CA VAL A 234 10.43 -5.60 3.22
C VAL A 234 11.75 -5.16 3.85
N VAL A 235 12.09 -3.88 3.69
CA VAL A 235 13.32 -3.31 4.25
C VAL A 235 13.28 -3.40 5.78
N LEU A 236 12.16 -3.03 6.39
CA LEU A 236 11.95 -3.13 7.83
C LEU A 236 12.15 -4.57 8.32
N LEU A 237 11.45 -5.53 7.73
CA LEU A 237 11.55 -6.94 8.14
C LEU A 237 12.99 -7.46 8.01
N PHE A 238 13.67 -7.12 6.92
CA PHE A 238 15.05 -7.55 6.69
C PHE A 238 16.00 -7.03 7.77
N PHE A 239 16.01 -5.72 8.03
CA PHE A 239 16.88 -5.14 9.06
C PHE A 239 16.52 -5.63 10.47
N SER A 240 15.22 -5.78 10.78
CA SER A 240 14.78 -6.33 12.06
C SER A 240 15.25 -7.76 12.29
N LEU A 241 15.20 -8.61 11.25
CA LEU A 241 15.71 -9.98 11.35
C LEU A 241 17.24 -10.05 11.42
N LYS A 242 17.94 -9.16 10.71
CA LYS A 242 19.41 -9.20 10.61
C LYS A 242 20.12 -8.57 11.80
N TYR A 243 19.64 -7.43 12.30
CA TYR A 243 20.34 -6.62 13.31
C TYR A 243 19.57 -6.44 14.61
N GLY A 244 18.30 -6.84 14.68
CA GLY A 244 17.49 -6.76 15.89
C GLY A 244 17.00 -5.34 16.25
N PHE A 245 17.17 -4.35 15.37
CA PHE A 245 16.61 -2.99 15.54
C PHE A 245 16.07 -2.43 14.21
N CYS A 246 15.32 -1.33 14.28
CA CYS A 246 14.52 -0.80 13.17
C CYS A 246 14.63 0.72 13.05
N SER A 247 15.07 1.23 11.90
CA SER A 247 15.16 2.69 11.64
C SER A 247 13.86 3.29 11.11
N ASN A 248 12.96 2.47 10.55
CA ASN A 248 11.78 2.92 9.79
C ASN A 248 10.43 2.53 10.44
N CYS A 249 10.43 2.06 11.69
CA CYS A 249 9.22 1.58 12.36
C CYS A 249 8.20 2.72 12.55
N LEU A 250 8.66 3.90 12.96
CA LEU A 250 7.82 5.10 13.07
C LEU A 250 7.21 5.51 11.73
N PHE A 251 7.96 5.36 10.62
CA PHE A 251 7.43 5.65 9.29
C PHE A 251 6.31 4.66 8.94
N MET A 252 6.51 3.37 9.13
CA MET A 252 5.51 2.34 8.85
C MET A 252 4.24 2.47 9.69
N GLU A 253 4.37 2.88 10.96
CA GLU A 253 3.23 3.21 11.83
C GLU A 253 2.52 4.49 11.40
N SER A 254 3.27 5.47 10.86
CA SER A 254 2.73 6.74 10.36
C SER A 254 2.10 6.64 8.97
N LEU A 255 2.46 5.61 8.20
CA LEU A 255 1.84 5.34 6.92
C LEU A 255 0.35 5.12 7.15
N PRO A 256 -0.53 5.65 6.27
CA PRO A 256 -1.95 5.40 6.38
C PRO A 256 -2.20 3.95 5.93
N LEU A 257 -1.89 3.00 6.80
CA LEU A 257 -2.45 1.65 6.86
C LEU A 257 -3.94 1.70 7.22
N ASP A 258 -4.60 2.83 6.95
CA ASP A 258 -5.96 3.08 7.34
C ASP A 258 -6.83 2.00 6.70
N ARG A 259 -7.69 1.41 7.52
CA ARG A 259 -8.72 0.44 7.14
C ARG A 259 -9.78 1.07 6.20
N ARG A 260 -9.57 2.32 5.76
CA ARG A 260 -10.46 3.19 5.01
C ARG A 260 -9.84 3.65 3.69
N LEU A 261 -9.30 2.71 2.91
CA LEU A 261 -8.93 3.01 1.52
C LEU A 261 -10.18 2.98 0.67
N GLY A 262 -10.73 4.18 0.52
CA GLY A 262 -11.94 4.50 -0.20
C GLY A 262 -12.14 6.01 -0.18
N LEU A 263 -11.12 6.74 -0.63
CA LEU A 263 -11.26 8.08 -1.19
C LEU A 263 -10.85 8.01 -2.65
#